data_AF-A0A838G9G0-F1
#
_entry.id   AF-A0A838G9G0-F1
#
_cell.length_a   1.000
_cell.length_b   1.000
_cell.length_c   1.000
_cell.angle_alpha   90.00
_cell.angle_beta   90.00
_cell.angle_gamma   90.00
#
_symmetry.space_group_name_H-M   'P 1'
#
loop_
_entity.id
_entity.type
_entity.pdbx_description
1 polymer ?
#
loop_
_entity_poly.entity_id
_entity_poly.type
_entity_poly.pdbx_seq_one_letter_code
_entity_poly.pdbx_strand_id
1 'polypeptide(L)'
;MTGSTHETSASGTATVRYWAAARAAAGVGSDVVEVGSGTSLAELLDAVRRLHPDRPRLPDVVAICSILVGDRPVGAADPAEVWV
;
A
#
# COMPACT_ATOMS: atom_id res chain seq x y z
N MET A 1 -7.46 33.38 21.92
CA MET A 1 -6.67 33.16 20.69
C MET A 1 -5.57 32.17 21.01
N THR A 2 -5.88 30.88 20.95
CA THR A 2 -4.91 29.78 21.03
C THR A 2 -5.40 28.74 20.04
N GLY A 3 -4.92 28.84 18.81
CA GLY A 3 -5.08 27.77 17.83
C GLY A 3 -4.15 26.64 18.28
N SER A 4 -4.74 25.55 18.78
CA SER A 4 -4.01 24.30 18.94
C SER A 4 -3.80 23.71 17.55
N THR A 5 -2.68 24.02 16.94
CA THR A 5 -2.21 23.35 15.72
C THR A 5 -1.88 21.91 16.11
N HIS A 6 -2.82 20.99 15.90
CA HIS A 6 -2.51 19.56 15.94
C HIS A 6 -1.86 19.17 14.60
N GLU A 7 -0.61 19.56 14.41
CA GLU A 7 0.25 18.94 13.39
C GLU A 7 0.74 17.59 13.94
N THR A 8 -0.17 16.61 13.96
CA THR A 8 0.21 15.21 14.15
C THR A 8 0.63 14.67 12.80
N SER A 9 1.86 14.93 12.37
CA SER A 9 2.49 14.15 11.30
C SER A 9 2.85 12.76 11.88
N ALA A 10 1.84 11.94 12.18
CA ALA A 10 2.09 10.56 12.57
C ALA A 10 2.43 9.76 11.30
N SER A 11 3.73 9.64 11.03
CA SER A 11 4.27 8.68 10.07
C SER A 11 4.43 7.32 10.75
N GLY A 12 3.92 6.27 10.12
CA GLY A 12 4.08 4.88 10.50
C GLY A 12 4.61 4.04 9.34
N THR A 13 4.65 2.73 9.52
CA THR A 13 5.08 1.79 8.47
C THR A 13 3.97 0.81 8.14
N ALA A 14 3.76 0.56 6.86
CA ALA A 14 2.90 -0.49 6.34
C ALA A 14 3.78 -1.62 5.78
N THR A 15 3.45 -2.86 6.15
CA THR A 15 4.09 -4.05 5.56
C THR A 15 3.22 -4.60 4.44
N VAL A 16 3.73 -4.58 3.21
CA VAL A 16 3.04 -5.16 2.05
C VAL A 16 3.56 -6.56 1.83
N ARG A 17 2.73 -7.58 2.00
CA ARG A 17 3.12 -8.99 1.83
C ARG A 17 2.61 -9.51 0.50
N TYR A 18 3.46 -10.26 -0.20
CA TYR A 18 3.12 -10.83 -1.49
C TYR A 18 3.02 -12.35 -1.43
N TRP A 19 2.04 -12.89 -2.15
CA TRP A 19 1.82 -14.33 -2.27
C TRP A 19 1.74 -14.75 -3.73
N ALA A 20 2.02 -16.03 -3.99
CA ALA A 20 1.90 -16.66 -5.31
C ALA A 20 2.49 -15.81 -6.46
N ALA A 21 1.68 -15.45 -7.47
CA ALA A 21 2.11 -14.69 -8.63
C ALA A 21 2.62 -13.28 -8.28
N ALA A 22 2.00 -12.61 -7.30
CA ALA A 22 2.45 -11.30 -6.84
C ALA A 22 3.86 -11.38 -6.24
N ARG A 23 4.15 -12.44 -5.47
CA ARG A 23 5.48 -12.68 -4.91
C ARG A 23 6.51 -12.95 -6.01
N ALA A 24 6.14 -13.74 -7.01
CA ALA A 24 7.03 -14.01 -8.15
C ALA A 24 7.32 -12.73 -8.95
N ALA A 25 6.33 -11.85 -9.12
CA ALA A 25 6.50 -10.58 -9.82
C ALA A 25 7.32 -9.55 -9.01
N ALA A 26 7.06 -9.46 -7.69
CA ALA A 26 7.83 -8.61 -6.78
C ALA A 26 9.25 -9.14 -6.55
N GLY A 27 9.48 -10.45 -6.68
CA GLY A 27 10.75 -11.13 -6.38
C GLY A 27 11.14 -11.10 -4.91
N VAL A 28 10.32 -10.50 -4.05
CA VAL A 28 10.47 -10.42 -2.59
C VAL A 28 9.20 -10.90 -1.91
N GLY A 29 9.33 -11.38 -0.68
CA GLY A 29 8.17 -11.83 0.11
C GLY A 29 7.34 -10.68 0.68
N SER A 30 7.96 -9.52 0.90
CA SER A 30 7.32 -8.34 1.46
C SER A 30 8.17 -7.09 1.26
N ASP A 31 7.49 -5.95 1.22
CA ASP A 31 8.10 -4.62 1.34
C ASP A 31 7.64 -3.93 2.62
N VAL A 32 8.43 -2.96 3.06
CA VAL A 32 8.06 -2.02 4.13
C VAL A 32 8.00 -0.63 3.50
N VAL A 33 6.85 0.03 3.67
CA VAL A 33 6.59 1.34 3.11
C VAL A 33 6.24 2.32 4.23
N GLU A 34 6.88 3.48 4.21
CA GLU A 34 6.51 4.59 5.10
C GLU A 34 5.14 5.15 4.67
N VAL A 35 4.22 5.27 5.62
CA VAL A 35 2.86 5.76 5.41
C VAL A 35 2.56 6.89 6.41
N GLY A 36 1.85 7.92 5.95
CA GLY A 36 1.33 8.97 6.82
C GLY A 36 -0.09 8.67 7.30
N SER A 37 -0.56 9.42 8.29
CA SER A 37 -1.98 9.46 8.65
C SER A 37 -2.83 9.82 7.42
N GLY A 38 -3.78 8.95 7.07
CA GLY A 38 -4.67 9.16 5.92
C GLY A 38 -4.09 8.71 4.58
N THR A 39 -3.06 7.86 4.58
CA THR A 39 -2.60 7.23 3.33
C THR A 39 -3.66 6.27 2.81
N SER A 40 -4.02 6.42 1.54
CA SER A 40 -4.91 5.49 0.86
C SER A 40 -4.15 4.25 0.38
N LEU A 41 -4.88 3.17 0.13
CA LEU A 41 -4.32 1.97 -0.47
C LEU A 41 -3.78 2.26 -1.88
N ALA A 42 -4.43 3.13 -2.65
CA ALA A 42 -3.93 3.57 -3.95
C ALA A 42 -2.53 4.21 -3.84
N GLU A 43 -2.34 5.13 -2.88
CA GLU A 43 -1.04 5.78 -2.65
C GLU A 43 0.03 4.79 -2.18
N LEU A 44 -0.35 3.82 -1.34
CA LEU A 44 0.55 2.74 -0.92
C LEU A 44 0.98 1.87 -2.10
N LEU A 45 0.06 1.50 -2.99
CA LEU A 45 0.37 0.72 -4.20
C LEU A 45 1.27 1.48 -5.16
N ASP A 46 1.09 2.80 -5.29
CA ASP A 46 1.98 3.65 -6.05
C ASP A 46 3.37 3.76 -5.42
N ALA A 47 3.46 3.78 -4.09
CA ALA A 47 4.75 3.72 -3.40
C ALA A 47 5.47 2.39 -3.65
N VAL A 48 4.75 1.26 -3.59
CA VAL A 48 5.26 -0.06 -3.99
C VAL A 48 5.76 -0.07 -5.43
N ARG A 49 5.00 0.51 -6.37
CA ARG A 49 5.42 0.64 -7.78
C ARG A 49 6.76 1.38 -7.88
N ARG A 50 6.91 2.49 -7.15
CA ARG A 50 8.16 3.28 -7.14
C ARG A 50 9.34 2.54 -6.52
N LEU A 51 9.11 1.64 -5.56
CA LEU A 51 10.15 0.80 -4.97
C LEU A 51 10.67 -0.27 -5.94
N HIS A 52 9.87 -0.67 -6.92
CA HIS A 52 10.22 -1.72 -7.90
C HIS A 52 10.24 -1.21 -9.35
N PRO A 53 11.08 -0.21 -9.70
CA PRO A 53 11.13 0.34 -11.06
C PRO A 53 11.53 -0.72 -12.10
N ASP A 54 12.32 -1.70 -11.68
CA ASP A 54 12.84 -2.77 -12.55
C ASP A 54 11.85 -3.93 -12.73
N ARG A 55 10.66 -3.85 -12.11
CA ARG A 55 9.63 -4.92 -12.11
C ARG A 55 8.32 -4.43 -12.70
N PRO A 56 8.27 -4.16 -14.02
CA PRO A 56 7.09 -3.59 -14.67
C PRO A 56 5.85 -4.48 -14.59
N ARG A 57 6.01 -5.81 -14.41
CA ARG A 57 4.90 -6.77 -14.30
C ARG A 57 4.21 -6.80 -12.94
N LEU A 58 4.88 -6.38 -11.87
CA LEU A 58 4.32 -6.37 -10.51
C LEU A 58 2.93 -5.70 -10.46
N PRO A 59 2.78 -4.46 -10.92
CA PRO A 59 1.50 -3.76 -10.89
C PRO A 59 0.38 -4.41 -11.71
N ASP A 60 0.69 -4.98 -12.88
CA ASP A 60 -0.32 -5.69 -13.68
C ASP A 60 -0.84 -6.93 -12.93
N VAL A 61 0.06 -7.63 -12.24
CA VAL A 61 -0.29 -8.78 -11.39
C VAL A 61 -1.09 -8.32 -10.17
N VAL A 62 -0.70 -7.24 -9.51
CA VAL A 62 -1.42 -6.70 -8.35
C VAL A 62 -2.85 -6.29 -8.73
N ALA A 63 -3.05 -5.68 -9.90
CA ALA A 63 -4.36 -5.22 -10.37
C ALA A 63 -5.40 -6.35 -10.53
N ILE A 64 -4.95 -7.60 -10.75
CA ILE A 64 -5.83 -8.77 -10.87
C ILE A 64 -5.86 -9.65 -9.61
N CYS A 65 -5.05 -9.32 -8.60
CA CYS A 65 -5.01 -10.05 -7.34
C CYS A 65 -6.03 -9.49 -6.34
N SER A 66 -6.50 -10.33 -5.43
CA SER A 66 -7.24 -9.87 -4.26
C SER A 66 -6.29 -9.24 -3.24
N ILE A 67 -6.67 -8.09 -2.70
CA ILE A 67 -5.89 -7.35 -1.68
C ILE A 67 -6.62 -7.44 -0.34
N LEU A 68 -5.84 -7.58 0.73
CA LEU A 68 -6.30 -7.51 2.11
C LEU A 68 -5.60 -6.35 2.82
N VAL A 69 -6.36 -5.59 3.61
CA VAL A 69 -5.83 -4.56 4.52
C VAL A 69 -6.10 -5.04 5.95
N GLY A 70 -5.03 -5.31 6.70
CA GLY A 70 -5.12 -6.13 7.91
C GLY A 70 -5.67 -7.53 7.57
N ASP A 71 -6.78 -7.91 8.21
CA ASP A 71 -7.49 -9.18 7.94
C ASP A 71 -8.74 -9.00 7.06
N ARG A 72 -8.93 -7.83 6.46
CA ARG A 72 -10.14 -7.48 5.71
C ARG A 72 -9.89 -7.48 4.20
N PRO A 73 -10.62 -8.28 3.41
CA PRO A 73 -10.54 -8.19 1.96
C PRO A 73 -11.12 -6.86 1.46
N VAL A 74 -10.43 -6.23 0.51
CA VAL A 74 -10.85 -4.96 -0.12
C VAL A 74 -12.03 -5.19 -1.09
N GLY A 75 -12.07 -6.35 -1.74
CA GLY A 75 -13.14 -6.70 -2.68
C GLY A 75 -13.18 -5.74 -3.87
N ALA A 76 -14.36 -5.21 -4.17
CA ALA A 76 -14.59 -4.26 -5.27
C ALA A 76 -14.53 -2.79 -4.83
N ALA A 77 -14.12 -2.50 -3.59
CA ALA A 77 -13.96 -1.12 -3.12
C ALA A 77 -12.85 -0.42 -3.90
N ASP A 78 -13.03 0.88 -4.15
CA ASP A 78 -12.01 1.72 -4.78
C ASP A 78 -10.79 1.83 -3.84
N PRO A 79 -9.57 1.45 -4.28
CA PRO A 79 -8.36 1.61 -3.48
C PRO A 79 -8.09 3.04 -3.00
N ALA A 80 -8.62 4.06 -3.67
CA ALA A 80 -8.50 5.45 -3.23
C ALA A 80 -9.40 5.77 -2.01
N GLU A 81 -10.43 4.97 -1.76
CA GLU A 81 -11.35 5.12 -0.61
C GLU A 81 -11.03 4.15 0.54
N VAL A 82 -9.99 3.33 0.38
CA VAL A 82 -9.51 2.39 1.41
C VAL A 82 -8.29 2.98 2.08
N TRP A 83 -8.32 3.08 3.41
CA TRP A 83 -7.27 3.69 4.21
C TRP A 83 -6.41 2.62 4.88
N VAL A 84 -5.09 2.86 4.97
CA VAL A 84 -4.08 1.94 5.54
C VAL A 84 -3.40 2.51 6.77
#